data_AF-A0A951SB41-F1
#
_entry.id   AF-A0A951SB41-F1
#
_cell.length_a   1.000
_cell.length_b   1.000
_cell.length_c   1.000
_cell.angle_alpha   90.00
_cell.angle_beta   90.00
_cell.angle_gamma   90.00
#
_symmetry.space_group_name_H-M   'P 1'
#
loop_
_entity.id
_entity.type
_entity.pdbx_description
1 polymer ?
#
loop_
_entity_poly.entity_id
_entity_poly.type
_entity_poly.pdbx_seq_one_letter_code
_entity_poly.pdbx_strand_id
1 'polypeptide(L)'
;MKTIANLFFRLCLVCLTASLVFSCSAGRKFARQYAASADSLSVMVLFPPNVFVVNKKQDFTQESFYFAEAMNDTSLFHNSVLLPLLSDEQLIAPFRTAYLTELSNYGFRVYDADKMEMFSSLTSPSLQVNVAQIEVQEYETEYEDAISVGSDVYTKQIYLTGFNLGAWFELSPINQTNAQHFPVLFATNDITDRWNGYFTQRFLTGEIQYKLIIDSLKVADVQQFVAYLGRLYAAYTFDYLMNARINQQLPEEERGIHYYRYDPYEKRVFTIETDRFTEL
;
A
#
# COMPACT_ATOMS: atom_id res chain seq x y z
N MET A 1 27.46 55.15 12.94
CA MET A 1 27.88 53.72 12.97
C MET A 1 26.81 52.77 13.56
N LYS A 2 26.17 53.07 14.71
CA LYS A 2 25.17 52.16 15.33
C LYS A 2 23.92 51.85 14.46
N THR A 3 23.48 52.79 13.63
CA THR A 3 22.30 52.65 12.76
C THR A 3 22.53 51.72 11.56
N ILE A 4 23.73 51.72 10.98
CA ILE A 4 24.06 50.86 9.83
C ILE A 4 24.20 49.40 10.29
N ALA A 5 24.80 49.15 11.45
CA ALA A 5 24.91 47.81 12.03
C ALA A 5 23.53 47.20 12.35
N ASN A 6 22.58 47.99 12.84
CA ASN A 6 21.21 47.53 13.09
C ASN A 6 20.43 47.22 11.81
N LEU A 7 20.67 47.98 10.73
CA LEU A 7 20.05 47.70 9.43
C LEU A 7 20.61 46.41 8.82
N PHE A 8 21.93 46.21 8.90
CA PHE A 8 22.60 45.01 8.41
C PHE A 8 22.17 43.76 9.18
N PHE A 9 22.06 43.85 10.51
CA PHE A 9 21.57 42.77 11.35
C PHE A 9 20.11 42.38 11.03
N ARG A 10 19.23 43.37 10.81
CA ARG A 10 17.85 43.12 10.37
C ARG A 10 17.79 42.48 8.99
N LEU A 11 18.64 42.91 8.05
CA LEU A 11 18.73 42.30 6.73
C LEU A 11 19.22 40.84 6.81
N CYS A 12 20.25 40.57 7.61
CA CYS A 12 20.71 39.21 7.86
C CYS A 12 19.63 38.34 8.49
N LEU A 13 18.85 38.86 9.44
CA LEU A 13 17.75 38.12 10.07
C LEU A 13 16.62 37.83 9.09
N VAL A 14 16.29 38.77 8.19
CA VAL A 14 15.30 38.58 7.11
C VAL A 14 15.81 37.57 6.09
N CYS A 15 17.08 37.61 5.71
CA CYS A 15 17.68 36.62 4.81
C CYS A 15 17.73 35.24 5.44
N LEU A 16 18.08 35.14 6.74
CA LEU A 16 18.13 33.87 7.49
C LEU A 16 16.73 33.25 7.65
N THR A 17 15.72 34.07 7.96
CA THR A 17 14.33 33.61 8.04
C THR A 17 13.79 33.22 6.66
N ALA A 18 14.11 33.96 5.61
CA ALA A 18 13.76 33.58 4.25
C ALA A 18 14.41 32.25 3.84
N SER A 19 15.70 32.04 4.10
CA SER A 19 16.40 30.78 3.78
C SER A 19 15.80 29.57 4.50
N LEU A 20 15.33 29.74 5.75
CA LEU A 20 14.68 28.66 6.50
C LEU A 20 13.31 28.27 5.91
N VAL A 21 12.56 29.23 5.33
CA VAL A 21 11.27 28.94 4.67
C VAL A 21 11.46 28.28 3.30
N PHE A 22 12.57 28.57 2.59
CA PHE A 22 12.85 27.97 1.28
C PHE A 22 13.38 26.53 1.35
N SER A 23 14.04 26.11 2.43
CA SER A 23 14.60 24.75 2.55
C SER A 23 13.52 23.65 2.57
N CYS A 24 12.35 23.89 3.18
CA CYS A 24 11.20 22.96 3.08
C CYS A 24 10.46 22.97 1.73
N SER A 25 10.88 23.82 0.77
CA SER A 25 10.14 24.07 -0.49
C SER A 25 10.72 23.41 -1.75
N ALA A 26 12.01 23.04 -1.73
CA ALA A 26 12.69 22.53 -2.93
C ALA A 26 12.12 21.18 -3.39
N GLY A 27 12.03 20.19 -2.48
CA GLY A 27 11.45 18.89 -2.80
C GLY A 27 9.99 18.99 -3.25
N ARG A 28 9.17 19.84 -2.62
CA ARG A 28 7.78 20.10 -3.08
C ARG A 28 7.72 20.72 -4.48
N LYS A 29 8.67 21.59 -4.81
CA LYS A 29 8.78 22.18 -6.15
C LYS A 29 9.12 21.10 -7.18
N PHE A 30 10.10 20.24 -6.90
CA PHE A 30 10.47 19.13 -7.78
C PHE A 30 9.34 18.12 -7.94
N ALA A 31 8.63 17.78 -6.85
CA ALA A 31 7.43 16.94 -6.89
C ALA A 31 6.36 17.51 -7.83
N ARG A 32 6.03 18.80 -7.71
CA ARG A 32 5.07 19.46 -8.61
C ARG A 32 5.54 19.48 -10.06
N GLN A 33 6.84 19.68 -10.30
CA GLN A 33 7.41 19.65 -11.65
C GLN A 33 7.33 18.24 -12.26
N TYR A 34 7.61 17.20 -11.48
CA TYR A 34 7.45 15.82 -11.89
C TYR A 34 5.99 15.55 -12.28
N ALA A 35 5.03 15.87 -11.41
CA ALA A 35 3.61 15.70 -11.70
C ALA A 35 3.12 16.46 -12.93
N ALA A 36 3.61 17.69 -13.14
CA ALA A 36 3.26 18.48 -14.32
C ALA A 36 3.84 17.95 -15.64
N SER A 37 4.78 17.00 -15.59
CA SER A 37 5.44 16.40 -16.76
C SER A 37 5.25 14.88 -16.85
N ALA A 38 4.35 14.32 -16.05
CA ALA A 38 4.08 12.88 -16.00
C ALA A 38 3.62 12.32 -17.36
N ASP A 39 2.92 13.14 -18.16
CA ASP A 39 2.44 12.80 -19.50
C ASP A 39 3.54 12.60 -20.55
N SER A 40 4.77 13.00 -20.23
CA SER A 40 5.94 12.74 -21.08
C SER A 40 6.49 11.31 -20.93
N LEU A 41 6.14 10.59 -19.85
CA LEU A 41 6.59 9.23 -19.58
C LEU A 41 5.53 8.23 -20.05
N SER A 42 5.94 7.34 -20.96
CA SER A 42 5.12 6.18 -21.35
C SER A 42 5.41 5.01 -20.43
N VAL A 43 4.36 4.37 -19.91
CA VAL A 43 4.46 3.30 -18.92
C VAL A 43 3.77 2.05 -19.45
N MET A 44 4.52 0.96 -19.65
CA MET A 44 3.98 -0.37 -19.89
C MET A 44 3.79 -1.07 -18.55
N VAL A 45 2.65 -1.70 -18.34
CA VAL A 45 2.41 -2.51 -17.13
C VAL A 45 2.12 -3.96 -17.50
N LEU A 46 2.86 -4.87 -16.88
CA LEU A 46 2.69 -6.31 -17.01
C LEU A 46 2.18 -6.88 -15.69
N PHE A 47 1.34 -7.90 -15.78
CA PHE A 47 0.72 -8.57 -14.64
C PHE A 47 0.99 -10.07 -14.72
N PRO A 48 1.05 -10.78 -13.59
CA PRO A 48 1.22 -12.22 -13.61
C PRO A 48 -0.09 -12.87 -14.13
N PRO A 49 -0.02 -14.05 -14.75
CA PRO A 49 -1.22 -14.75 -15.23
C PRO A 49 -2.05 -15.36 -14.10
N ASN A 50 -1.43 -15.65 -12.95
CA ASN A 50 -2.03 -16.34 -11.81
C ASN A 50 -1.66 -15.66 -10.49
N VAL A 51 -2.41 -15.98 -9.43
CA VAL A 51 -2.15 -15.50 -8.07
C VAL A 51 -1.59 -16.63 -7.20
N PHE A 52 -0.63 -16.33 -6.33
CA PHE A 52 -0.19 -17.25 -5.30
C PHE A 52 -1.17 -17.24 -4.13
N VAL A 53 -1.73 -18.40 -3.79
CA VAL A 53 -2.76 -18.52 -2.77
C VAL A 53 -2.18 -19.22 -1.54
N VAL A 54 -2.31 -18.58 -0.39
CA VAL A 54 -1.81 -19.10 0.90
C VAL A 54 -2.94 -19.11 1.92
N ASN A 55 -3.16 -20.23 2.61
CA ASN A 55 -4.02 -20.24 3.80
C ASN A 55 -3.16 -20.35 5.06
N LYS A 56 -3.29 -19.39 5.98
CA LYS A 56 -2.63 -19.38 7.30
C LYS A 56 -3.61 -19.53 8.47
N LYS A 57 -4.86 -19.94 8.22
CA LYS A 57 -5.79 -20.30 9.30
C LYS A 57 -5.29 -21.54 10.04
N GLN A 58 -5.29 -21.50 11.36
CA GLN A 58 -4.86 -22.64 12.16
C GLN A 58 -5.93 -23.74 12.17
N ASP A 59 -5.50 -25.00 12.18
CA ASP A 59 -6.38 -26.12 12.46
C ASP A 59 -6.43 -26.34 13.98
N PHE A 60 -7.48 -25.84 14.64
CA PHE A 60 -7.67 -26.04 16.08
C PHE A 60 -8.00 -27.49 16.45
N THR A 61 -8.07 -28.43 15.49
CA THR A 61 -8.48 -29.81 15.75
C THR A 61 -7.35 -30.81 16.01
N GLN A 62 -6.07 -30.42 16.02
CA GLN A 62 -4.98 -31.40 16.14
C GLN A 62 -4.12 -31.30 17.40
N GLU A 63 -4.64 -31.85 18.51
CA GLU A 63 -3.81 -32.59 19.46
C GLU A 63 -3.40 -33.92 18.83
N SER A 64 -2.48 -33.92 17.88
CA SER A 64 -2.01 -35.16 17.25
C SER A 64 -0.61 -34.96 16.68
N PHE A 65 0.39 -35.28 17.51
CA PHE A 65 1.78 -35.38 17.10
C PHE A 65 1.96 -36.53 16.10
N TYR A 66 2.82 -36.29 15.11
CA TYR A 66 3.31 -37.23 14.08
C TYR A 66 2.31 -37.53 12.96
N PHE A 67 2.18 -36.65 11.96
CA PHE A 67 2.01 -36.91 10.49
C PHE A 67 1.67 -35.60 9.73
N ALA A 68 2.21 -34.45 10.16
CA ALA A 68 1.58 -33.15 9.93
C ALA A 68 1.84 -32.48 8.56
N GLU A 69 2.99 -32.64 7.90
CA GLU A 69 3.31 -31.76 6.76
C GLU A 69 2.48 -32.01 5.48
N ALA A 70 2.25 -33.27 5.10
CA ALA A 70 1.51 -33.56 3.86
C ALA A 70 -0.02 -33.53 4.03
N MET A 71 -0.53 -33.68 5.26
CA MET A 71 -1.95 -33.50 5.56
C MET A 71 -2.31 -32.02 5.84
N ASN A 72 -1.35 -31.19 6.25
CA ASN A 72 -1.57 -29.75 6.49
C ASN A 72 -2.04 -29.01 5.24
N ASP A 73 -1.38 -29.19 4.09
CA ASP A 73 -1.74 -28.41 2.89
C ASP A 73 -3.18 -28.68 2.41
N THR A 74 -3.69 -29.89 2.67
CA THR A 74 -5.07 -30.26 2.30
C THR A 74 -6.09 -29.83 3.39
N SER A 75 -5.74 -29.94 4.68
CA SER A 75 -6.63 -29.52 5.78
C SER A 75 -6.71 -28.00 5.94
N LEU A 76 -5.63 -27.27 5.66
CA LEU A 76 -5.60 -25.81 5.67
C LEU A 76 -6.56 -25.26 4.63
N PHE A 77 -6.57 -25.78 3.39
CA PHE A 77 -7.55 -25.33 2.38
C PHE A 77 -9.01 -25.63 2.78
N HIS A 78 -9.27 -26.71 3.53
CA HIS A 78 -10.60 -27.01 4.08
C HIS A 78 -11.11 -25.96 5.09
N ASN A 79 -10.21 -25.26 5.79
CA ASN A 79 -10.56 -24.22 6.76
C ASN A 79 -10.73 -22.83 6.12
N SER A 80 -10.44 -22.70 4.82
CA SER A 80 -10.66 -21.47 4.06
C SER A 80 -12.13 -21.27 3.78
N VAL A 81 -12.65 -20.08 4.07
CA VAL A 81 -14.04 -19.70 3.74
C VAL A 81 -14.12 -18.74 2.56
N LEU A 82 -13.00 -18.09 2.19
CA LEU A 82 -12.93 -17.13 1.11
C LEU A 82 -12.18 -17.67 -0.12
N LEU A 83 -10.99 -18.25 0.05
CA LEU A 83 -10.12 -18.60 -1.08
C LEU A 83 -10.76 -19.59 -2.09
N PRO A 84 -11.49 -20.65 -1.68
CA PRO A 84 -12.19 -21.54 -2.61
C PRO A 84 -13.24 -20.84 -3.48
N LEU A 85 -13.72 -19.67 -3.07
CA LEU A 85 -14.76 -18.90 -3.77
C LEU A 85 -14.17 -17.86 -4.74
N LEU A 86 -12.85 -17.71 -4.76
CA LEU A 86 -12.13 -16.72 -5.55
C LEU A 86 -11.35 -17.42 -6.67
N SER A 87 -11.49 -16.91 -7.88
CA SER A 87 -10.64 -17.26 -9.03
C SER A 87 -9.57 -16.19 -9.24
N ASP A 88 -8.47 -16.57 -9.90
CA ASP A 88 -7.39 -15.65 -10.26
C ASP A 88 -7.91 -14.43 -11.03
N GLU A 89 -8.83 -14.61 -11.99
CA GLU A 89 -9.42 -13.50 -12.74
C GLU A 89 -10.23 -12.55 -11.84
N GLN A 90 -10.95 -13.08 -10.85
CA GLN A 90 -11.69 -12.25 -9.88
C GLN A 90 -10.78 -11.42 -8.97
N LEU A 91 -9.50 -11.75 -8.89
CA LEU A 91 -8.49 -11.01 -8.13
C LEU A 91 -7.67 -10.08 -9.06
N ILE A 92 -7.11 -10.62 -10.14
CA ILE A 92 -6.21 -9.90 -11.03
C ILE A 92 -6.96 -8.83 -11.82
N ALA A 93 -8.14 -9.12 -12.37
CA ALA A 93 -8.85 -8.18 -13.24
C ALA A 93 -9.22 -6.86 -12.55
N PRO A 94 -9.84 -6.84 -11.35
CA PRO A 94 -10.13 -5.59 -10.65
C PRO A 94 -8.86 -4.85 -10.25
N PHE A 95 -7.82 -5.56 -9.80
CA PHE A 95 -6.52 -4.96 -9.48
C PHE A 95 -5.90 -4.27 -10.70
N ARG A 96 -5.73 -5.01 -11.80
CA ARG A 96 -5.18 -4.54 -13.08
C ARG A 96 -5.92 -3.32 -13.60
N THR A 97 -7.25 -3.40 -13.67
CA THR A 97 -8.09 -2.32 -14.21
C THR A 97 -7.92 -1.05 -13.37
N ALA A 98 -7.98 -1.18 -12.05
CA ALA A 98 -7.80 -0.06 -11.15
C ALA A 98 -6.40 0.54 -11.23
N TYR A 99 -5.35 -0.30 -11.26
CA TYR A 99 -3.97 0.13 -11.33
C TYR A 99 -3.65 0.91 -12.61
N LEU A 100 -4.04 0.37 -13.77
CA LEU A 100 -3.85 1.02 -15.08
C LEU A 100 -4.60 2.36 -15.17
N THR A 101 -5.84 2.38 -14.68
CA THR A 101 -6.68 3.59 -14.66
C THR A 101 -6.07 4.65 -13.76
N GLU A 102 -5.62 4.27 -12.57
CA GLU A 102 -5.06 5.20 -11.61
C GLU A 102 -3.73 5.78 -12.10
N LEU A 103 -2.82 4.97 -12.67
CA LEU A 103 -1.61 5.49 -13.31
C LEU A 103 -1.91 6.51 -14.42
N SER A 104 -3.00 6.29 -15.17
CA SER A 104 -3.47 7.25 -16.18
C SER A 104 -3.99 8.54 -15.52
N ASN A 105 -4.69 8.45 -14.39
CA ASN A 105 -5.14 9.62 -13.61
C ASN A 105 -3.97 10.43 -13.04
N TYR A 106 -2.86 9.77 -12.73
CA TYR A 106 -1.58 10.40 -12.38
C TYR A 106 -0.88 11.08 -13.57
N GLY A 107 -1.41 10.92 -14.78
CA GLY A 107 -0.97 11.61 -16.00
C GLY A 107 -0.07 10.77 -16.91
N PHE A 108 0.28 9.53 -16.55
CA PHE A 108 1.12 8.69 -17.42
C PHE A 108 0.39 8.27 -18.70
N ARG A 109 1.16 8.05 -19.77
CA ARG A 109 0.66 7.36 -20.97
C ARG A 109 0.78 5.86 -20.75
N VAL A 110 -0.31 5.22 -20.34
CA VAL A 110 -0.30 3.83 -19.89
C VAL A 110 -0.59 2.85 -21.05
N TYR A 111 0.20 1.79 -21.10
CA TYR A 111 0.09 0.67 -22.02
C TYR A 111 0.00 -0.63 -21.23
N ASP A 112 -0.74 -1.58 -21.76
CA ASP A 112 -0.89 -2.95 -21.28
C ASP A 112 -0.23 -3.92 -22.26
N ALA A 113 -0.17 -5.20 -21.89
CA ALA A 113 0.44 -6.25 -22.70
C ALA A 113 -0.10 -6.32 -24.14
N ASP A 114 -1.39 -6.01 -24.34
CA ASP A 114 -2.03 -5.99 -25.66
C ASP A 114 -1.45 -4.91 -26.60
N LYS A 115 -0.80 -3.88 -26.04
CA LYS A 115 -0.15 -2.79 -26.77
C LYS A 115 1.38 -2.89 -26.76
N MET A 116 1.94 -4.06 -26.48
CA MET A 116 3.39 -4.27 -26.40
C MET A 116 4.14 -3.87 -27.68
N GLU A 117 3.60 -4.21 -28.85
CA GLU A 117 4.23 -3.86 -30.13
C GLU A 117 4.29 -2.34 -30.33
N MET A 118 3.19 -1.64 -30.02
CA MET A 118 3.13 -0.19 -30.07
C MET A 118 4.14 0.44 -29.10
N PHE A 119 4.19 -0.06 -27.86
CA PHE A 119 5.12 0.43 -26.85
C PHE A 119 6.59 0.20 -27.22
N SER A 120 6.92 -0.95 -27.82
CA SER A 120 8.28 -1.29 -28.26
C SER A 120 8.78 -0.40 -29.40
N SER A 121 7.87 0.21 -30.17
CA SER A 121 8.21 1.15 -31.24
C SER A 121 8.50 2.57 -30.75
N LEU A 122 8.26 2.88 -29.48
CA LEU A 122 8.50 4.21 -28.92
C LEU A 122 10.00 4.50 -28.88
N THR A 123 10.38 5.71 -29.28
CA THR A 123 11.75 6.23 -29.14
C THR A 123 11.92 7.16 -27.93
N SER A 124 10.82 7.50 -27.26
CA SER A 124 10.82 8.34 -26.06
C SER A 124 11.25 7.56 -24.82
N PRO A 125 11.78 8.24 -23.78
CA PRO A 125 11.97 7.65 -22.46
C PRO A 125 10.68 6.97 -21.99
N SER A 126 10.81 5.70 -21.64
CA SER A 126 9.68 4.86 -21.24
C SER A 126 10.04 4.05 -20.00
N LEU A 127 9.04 3.47 -19.36
CA LEU A 127 9.18 2.63 -18.18
C LEU A 127 8.34 1.38 -18.35
N GLN A 128 8.90 0.22 -18.03
CA GLN A 128 8.13 -0.98 -17.80
C GLN A 128 7.97 -1.18 -16.29
N VAL A 129 6.73 -1.42 -15.88
CA VAL A 129 6.36 -1.86 -14.53
C VAL A 129 5.89 -3.29 -14.63
N ASN A 130 6.69 -4.22 -14.14
CA ASN A 130 6.30 -5.61 -14.03
C ASN A 130 5.74 -5.86 -12.64
N VAL A 131 4.43 -6.11 -12.52
CA VAL A 131 3.87 -6.72 -11.30
C VAL A 131 4.29 -8.19 -11.35
N ALA A 132 5.43 -8.48 -10.75
CA ALA A 132 6.10 -9.76 -10.90
C ALA A 132 5.32 -10.90 -10.21
N GLN A 133 4.69 -10.60 -9.08
CA GLN A 133 3.92 -11.55 -8.29
C GLN A 133 2.80 -10.85 -7.55
N ILE A 134 1.66 -11.54 -7.43
CA ILE A 134 0.58 -11.23 -6.51
C ILE A 134 0.38 -12.47 -5.63
N GLU A 135 0.40 -12.27 -4.31
CA GLU A 135 0.08 -13.28 -3.32
C GLU A 135 -1.18 -12.84 -2.56
N VAL A 136 -2.09 -13.77 -2.31
CA VAL A 136 -3.23 -13.56 -1.43
C VAL A 136 -3.20 -14.57 -0.31
N GLN A 137 -3.53 -14.09 0.89
CA GLN A 137 -3.51 -14.87 2.09
C GLN A 137 -4.84 -14.76 2.83
N GLU A 138 -5.48 -15.88 3.15
CA GLU A 138 -6.52 -15.93 4.18
C GLU A 138 -5.88 -16.30 5.52
N TYR A 139 -6.28 -15.61 6.58
CA TYR A 139 -5.79 -15.85 7.93
C TYR A 139 -6.88 -15.63 8.97
N GLU A 140 -6.53 -15.93 10.21
CA GLU A 140 -7.35 -15.60 11.37
C GLU A 140 -6.55 -14.67 12.29
N THR A 141 -7.24 -13.71 12.88
CA THR A 141 -6.66 -12.78 13.86
C THR A 141 -7.53 -12.71 15.09
N GLU A 142 -6.90 -12.51 16.23
CA GLU A 142 -7.52 -12.51 17.54
C GLU A 142 -7.60 -11.10 18.12
N TYR A 143 -8.77 -10.76 18.65
CA TYR A 143 -9.00 -9.53 19.41
C TYR A 143 -9.51 -9.88 20.81
N GLU A 144 -9.08 -9.10 21.80
CA GLU A 144 -9.58 -9.21 23.16
C GLU A 144 -10.39 -7.96 23.52
N ASP A 145 -11.59 -8.19 24.03
CA ASP A 145 -12.41 -7.17 24.68
C ASP A 145 -12.54 -7.49 26.18
N ALA A 146 -12.52 -6.46 27.02
CA ALA A 146 -12.50 -6.63 28.46
C ALA A 146 -13.37 -5.59 29.17
N ILE A 147 -14.04 -6.02 30.24
CA ILE A 147 -14.73 -5.14 31.17
C ILE A 147 -14.33 -5.46 32.61
N SER A 148 -14.16 -4.42 33.42
CA SER A 148 -13.99 -4.56 34.87
C SER A 148 -15.34 -4.37 35.57
N VAL A 149 -15.72 -5.33 36.42
CA VAL A 149 -16.93 -5.26 37.25
C VAL A 149 -16.53 -5.58 38.69
N GLY A 150 -16.45 -4.55 39.53
CA GLY A 150 -15.91 -4.68 40.88
C GLY A 150 -14.40 -4.95 40.86
N SER A 151 -13.97 -6.05 41.50
CA SER A 151 -12.57 -6.52 41.48
C SER A 151 -12.25 -7.43 40.30
N ASP A 152 -13.26 -7.88 39.57
CA ASP A 152 -13.12 -8.93 38.57
C ASP A 152 -12.98 -8.32 37.17
N VAL A 153 -12.16 -8.96 36.33
CA VAL A 153 -12.00 -8.63 34.91
C VAL A 153 -12.60 -9.75 34.09
N TYR A 154 -13.57 -9.41 33.25
CA TYR A 154 -14.20 -10.32 32.31
C TYR A 154 -13.61 -10.03 30.94
N THR A 155 -13.01 -11.05 30.33
CA THR A 155 -12.42 -10.94 28.98
C THR A 155 -13.21 -11.80 28.00
N LYS A 156 -13.19 -11.37 26.74
CA LYS A 156 -13.71 -12.13 25.61
C LYS A 156 -12.71 -12.08 24.47
N GLN A 157 -12.27 -13.26 24.05
CA GLN A 157 -11.54 -13.44 22.80
C GLN A 157 -12.51 -13.53 21.62
N ILE A 158 -12.17 -12.83 20.55
CA ILE A 158 -12.93 -12.69 19.31
C ILE A 158 -11.97 -13.08 18.17
N TYR A 159 -12.40 -14.04 17.35
CA TYR A 159 -11.65 -14.51 16.20
C TYR A 159 -12.27 -13.95 14.92
N LEU A 160 -11.44 -13.32 14.08
CA LEU A 160 -11.87 -12.68 12.84
C LEU A 160 -11.11 -13.29 11.66
N THR A 161 -11.83 -13.53 10.56
CA THR A 161 -11.18 -13.86 9.28
C THR A 161 -10.53 -12.60 8.71
N GLY A 162 -9.30 -12.75 8.22
CA GLY A 162 -8.57 -11.73 7.50
C GLY A 162 -8.21 -12.18 6.08
N PHE A 163 -8.10 -11.22 5.19
CA PHE A 163 -7.63 -11.38 3.82
C PHE A 163 -6.52 -10.36 3.56
N ASN A 164 -5.34 -10.83 3.19
CA ASN A 164 -4.18 -10.02 2.86
C ASN A 164 -3.83 -10.18 1.38
N LEU A 165 -3.38 -9.10 0.75
CA LEU A 165 -2.77 -9.14 -0.58
C LEU A 165 -1.38 -8.54 -0.49
N GLY A 166 -0.39 -9.28 -0.98
CA GLY A 166 0.99 -8.83 -1.21
C GLY A 166 1.30 -8.77 -2.70
N ALA A 167 2.05 -7.75 -3.12
CA ALA A 167 2.46 -7.62 -4.52
C ALA A 167 3.93 -7.14 -4.63
N TRP A 168 4.63 -7.71 -5.61
CA TRP A 168 6.02 -7.40 -5.94
C TRP A 168 6.09 -6.70 -7.29
N PHE A 169 6.89 -5.65 -7.36
CA PHE A 169 7.01 -4.79 -8.54
C PHE A 169 8.48 -4.65 -8.94
N GLU A 170 8.74 -4.76 -10.24
CA GLU A 170 10.03 -4.48 -10.84
C GLU A 170 9.87 -3.33 -11.83
N LEU A 171 10.73 -2.32 -11.68
CA LEU A 171 10.71 -1.13 -12.53
C LEU A 171 11.93 -1.16 -13.44
N SER A 172 11.70 -1.03 -14.75
CA SER A 172 12.76 -1.07 -15.76
C SER A 172 12.66 0.12 -16.69
N PRO A 173 13.60 1.09 -16.63
CA PRO A 173 13.67 2.16 -17.62
C PRO A 173 13.99 1.60 -19.01
N ILE A 174 13.31 2.11 -20.03
CA ILE A 174 13.49 1.74 -21.43
C ILE A 174 13.84 2.99 -22.22
N ASN A 175 14.76 2.88 -23.18
CA ASN A 175 15.26 3.97 -24.01
C ASN A 175 15.86 5.14 -23.19
N GLN A 176 16.68 4.81 -22.19
CA GLN A 176 17.37 5.81 -21.34
C GLN A 176 18.88 5.50 -21.27
N THR A 177 19.71 6.48 -21.62
CA THR A 177 21.18 6.34 -21.74
C THR A 177 21.90 6.21 -20.39
N ASN A 178 21.24 6.57 -19.29
CA ASN A 178 21.71 6.41 -17.90
C ASN A 178 20.56 5.85 -17.05
N ALA A 179 20.10 4.64 -17.39
CA ALA A 179 18.97 4.01 -16.73
C ALA A 179 19.26 3.79 -15.23
N GLN A 180 18.38 4.31 -14.38
CA GLN A 180 18.40 4.01 -12.96
C GLN A 180 18.05 2.53 -12.75
N HIS A 181 18.84 1.84 -11.93
CA HIS A 181 18.45 0.53 -11.42
C HIS A 181 17.51 0.73 -10.24
N PHE A 182 16.38 0.02 -10.27
CA PHE A 182 15.42 0.02 -9.17
C PHE A 182 15.46 -1.33 -8.46
N PRO A 183 15.42 -1.36 -7.13
CA PRO A 183 15.24 -2.60 -6.38
C PRO A 183 13.85 -3.20 -6.65
N VAL A 184 13.64 -4.43 -6.20
CA VAL A 184 12.29 -5.01 -6.16
C VAL A 184 11.51 -4.26 -5.10
N LEU A 185 10.30 -3.83 -5.46
CA LEU A 185 9.42 -3.10 -4.56
C LEU A 185 8.31 -4.03 -4.07
N PHE A 186 7.97 -3.93 -2.79
CA PHE A 186 6.94 -4.73 -2.17
C PHE A 186 5.90 -3.85 -1.47
N ALA A 187 4.64 -4.22 -1.61
CA ALA A 187 3.55 -3.66 -0.80
C ALA A 187 2.60 -4.78 -0.36
N THR A 188 2.04 -4.61 0.83
CA THR A 188 1.03 -5.53 1.38
C THR A 188 0.03 -4.76 2.22
N ASN A 189 -1.22 -5.18 2.13
CA ASN A 189 -2.33 -4.65 2.93
C ASN A 189 -3.35 -5.74 3.19
N ASP A 190 -4.08 -5.62 4.30
CA ASP A 190 -5.13 -6.53 4.69
C ASP A 190 -6.49 -5.85 4.96
N ILE A 191 -7.53 -6.68 4.93
CA ILE A 191 -8.87 -6.39 5.40
C ILE A 191 -9.32 -7.54 6.29
N THR A 192 -10.10 -7.23 7.33
CA THR A 192 -10.63 -8.22 8.28
C THR A 192 -12.14 -8.12 8.39
N ASP A 193 -12.76 -9.18 8.92
CA ASP A 193 -14.15 -9.13 9.37
C ASP A 193 -14.36 -7.94 10.29
N ARG A 194 -15.56 -7.35 10.24
CA ARG A 194 -15.93 -6.30 11.19
C ARG A 194 -16.72 -6.92 12.33
N TRP A 195 -16.48 -6.45 13.54
CA TRP A 195 -17.21 -6.92 14.71
C TRP A 195 -17.77 -5.76 15.53
N ASN A 196 -18.88 -6.04 16.20
CA ASN A 196 -19.45 -5.20 17.24
C ASN A 196 -19.85 -6.09 18.41
N GLY A 197 -19.30 -5.80 19.57
CA GLY A 197 -19.55 -6.58 20.77
C GLY A 197 -19.56 -5.71 22.02
N TYR A 198 -20.24 -6.21 23.03
CA TYR A 198 -20.36 -5.52 24.31
C TYR A 198 -20.77 -6.49 25.42
N PHE A 199 -20.31 -6.19 26.64
CA PHE A 199 -20.74 -6.89 27.84
C PHE A 199 -22.09 -6.38 28.32
N THR A 200 -22.92 -7.31 28.80
CA THR A 200 -24.20 -7.03 29.46
C THR A 200 -24.27 -7.77 30.78
N GLN A 201 -24.85 -7.14 31.80
CA GLN A 201 -25.08 -7.78 33.08
C GLN A 201 -26.57 -8.13 33.24
N ARG A 202 -26.86 -9.38 33.60
CA ARG A 202 -28.23 -9.79 33.93
C ARG A 202 -28.65 -9.20 35.27
N PHE A 203 -29.75 -8.45 35.29
CA PHE A 203 -30.24 -7.77 36.49
C PHE A 203 -30.51 -8.71 37.68
N LEU A 204 -31.05 -9.91 37.42
CA LEU A 204 -31.46 -10.82 38.49
C LEU A 204 -30.31 -11.69 39.03
N THR A 205 -29.34 -12.07 38.18
CA THR A 205 -28.28 -13.02 38.55
C THR A 205 -26.92 -12.35 38.72
N GLY A 206 -26.76 -11.10 38.28
CA GLY A 206 -25.47 -10.42 38.21
C GLY A 206 -24.53 -11.00 37.13
N GLU A 207 -24.96 -12.01 36.37
CA GLU A 207 -24.16 -12.71 35.38
C GLU A 207 -23.73 -11.77 34.24
N ILE A 208 -22.43 -11.77 33.93
CA ILE A 208 -21.85 -11.03 32.82
C ILE A 208 -21.90 -11.89 31.55
N GLN A 209 -22.50 -11.35 30.49
CA GLN A 209 -22.64 -12.00 29.18
C GLN A 209 -22.07 -11.10 28.09
N TYR A 210 -21.33 -11.70 27.16
CA TYR A 210 -20.85 -11.00 25.99
C TYR A 210 -21.81 -11.18 24.80
N LYS A 211 -22.24 -10.08 24.20
CA LYS A 211 -22.98 -10.10 22.94
C LYS A 211 -22.02 -9.75 21.81
N LEU A 212 -21.98 -10.57 20.76
CA LEU A 212 -21.08 -10.42 19.63
C LEU A 212 -21.85 -10.56 18.32
N ILE A 213 -21.61 -9.62 17.40
CA ILE A 213 -22.04 -9.69 16.00
C ILE A 213 -20.80 -9.53 15.14
N ILE A 214 -20.59 -10.48 14.22
CA ILE A 214 -19.53 -10.44 13.21
C ILE A 214 -20.18 -10.24 11.84
N ASP A 215 -19.79 -9.17 11.13
CA ASP A 215 -20.07 -8.99 9.71
C ASP A 215 -18.90 -9.59 8.93
N SER A 216 -19.08 -10.84 8.52
CA SER A 216 -18.05 -11.61 7.82
C SER A 216 -17.77 -11.04 6.43
N LEU A 217 -16.50 -11.08 6.04
CA LEU A 217 -16.02 -10.76 4.71
C LEU A 217 -16.74 -11.60 3.66
N LYS A 218 -17.18 -10.94 2.59
CA LYS A 218 -17.78 -11.56 1.41
C LYS A 218 -16.84 -11.42 0.22
N VAL A 219 -17.04 -12.24 -0.80
CA VAL A 219 -16.31 -12.15 -2.08
C VAL A 219 -16.37 -10.72 -2.67
N ALA A 220 -17.52 -10.05 -2.56
CA ALA A 220 -17.67 -8.67 -3.03
C ALA A 220 -16.78 -7.68 -2.27
N ASP A 221 -16.58 -7.88 -0.96
CA ASP A 221 -15.70 -7.02 -0.14
C ASP A 221 -14.25 -7.21 -0.56
N VAL A 222 -13.84 -8.46 -0.82
CA VAL A 222 -12.50 -8.80 -1.33
C VAL A 222 -12.25 -8.15 -2.69
N GLN A 223 -13.20 -8.26 -3.64
CA GLN A 223 -13.03 -7.64 -4.96
C GLN A 223 -12.93 -6.11 -4.89
N GLN A 224 -13.72 -5.46 -4.03
CA GLN A 224 -13.62 -4.02 -3.79
C GLN A 224 -12.28 -3.63 -3.16
N PHE A 225 -11.81 -4.42 -2.19
CA PHE A 225 -10.52 -4.24 -1.55
C PHE A 225 -9.37 -4.38 -2.56
N VAL A 226 -9.40 -5.40 -3.40
CA VAL A 226 -8.38 -5.64 -4.44
C VAL A 226 -8.37 -4.51 -5.47
N ALA A 227 -9.54 -4.02 -5.90
CA ALA A 227 -9.63 -2.82 -6.75
C ALA A 227 -9.07 -1.57 -6.06
N TYR A 228 -9.31 -1.41 -4.75
CA TYR A 228 -8.72 -0.33 -3.97
C TYR A 228 -7.20 -0.43 -3.92
N LEU A 229 -6.63 -1.63 -3.70
CA LEU A 229 -5.18 -1.83 -3.70
C LEU A 229 -4.56 -1.57 -5.07
N GLY A 230 -5.25 -1.89 -6.17
CA GLY A 230 -4.79 -1.50 -7.50
C GLY A 230 -4.58 0.01 -7.63
N ARG A 231 -5.52 0.83 -7.12
CA ARG A 231 -5.35 2.30 -7.07
C ARG A 231 -4.22 2.71 -6.12
N LEU A 232 -4.19 2.14 -4.92
CA LEU A 232 -3.19 2.48 -3.91
C LEU A 232 -1.77 2.19 -4.39
N TYR A 233 -1.54 1.03 -5.02
CA TYR A 233 -0.21 0.65 -5.50
C TYR A 233 0.20 1.41 -6.76
N ALA A 234 -0.75 1.85 -7.58
CA ALA A 234 -0.45 2.79 -8.66
C ALA A 234 0.01 4.16 -8.11
N ALA A 235 -0.63 4.64 -7.04
CA ALA A 235 -0.17 5.84 -6.33
C ALA A 235 1.25 5.64 -5.75
N TYR A 236 1.54 4.47 -5.18
CA TYR A 236 2.89 4.16 -4.69
C TYR A 236 3.92 4.16 -5.81
N THR A 237 3.60 3.62 -6.99
CA THR A 237 4.48 3.64 -8.16
C THR A 237 4.78 5.06 -8.60
N PHE A 238 3.76 5.92 -8.68
CA PHE A 238 3.96 7.33 -9.00
C PHE A 238 4.84 8.02 -7.96
N ASP A 239 4.49 7.90 -6.68
CA ASP A 239 5.22 8.52 -5.57
C ASP A 239 6.67 8.04 -5.55
N TYR A 240 6.91 6.75 -5.78
CA TYR A 240 8.24 6.16 -5.80
C TYR A 240 9.12 6.76 -6.92
N LEU A 241 8.62 6.80 -8.14
CA LEU A 241 9.33 7.41 -9.28
C LEU A 241 9.57 8.90 -9.08
N MET A 242 8.59 9.61 -8.52
CA MET A 242 8.69 11.02 -8.18
C MET A 242 9.81 11.25 -7.16
N ASN A 243 9.83 10.49 -6.06
CA ASN A 243 10.84 10.63 -5.02
C ASN A 243 12.23 10.22 -5.50
N ALA A 244 12.34 9.18 -6.34
CA ALA A 244 13.59 8.83 -7.00
C ALA A 244 14.14 10.00 -7.82
N ARG A 245 13.27 10.70 -8.57
CA ARG A 245 13.65 11.89 -9.35
C ARG A 245 14.03 13.08 -8.47
N ILE A 246 13.29 13.33 -7.38
CA ILE A 246 13.60 14.39 -6.42
C ILE A 246 14.98 14.18 -5.80
N ASN A 247 15.28 12.95 -5.37
CA ASN A 247 16.56 12.62 -4.75
C ASN A 247 17.76 12.81 -5.70
N GLN A 248 17.58 12.64 -7.01
CA GLN A 248 18.63 12.95 -7.99
C GLN A 248 18.93 14.46 -8.10
N GLN A 249 17.97 15.33 -7.74
CA GLN A 249 18.07 16.78 -7.89
C GLN A 249 18.46 17.50 -6.59
N LEU A 250 18.23 16.87 -5.44
CA LEU A 250 18.59 17.41 -4.14
C LEU A 250 20.08 17.23 -3.82
N PRO A 251 20.68 18.16 -3.04
CA PRO A 251 21.97 17.96 -2.38
C PRO A 251 21.95 16.67 -1.55
N GLU A 252 23.09 15.98 -1.45
CA GLU A 252 23.20 14.69 -0.78
C GLU A 252 22.65 14.71 0.66
N GLU A 253 22.91 15.79 1.38
CA GLU A 253 22.46 16.03 2.76
C GLU A 253 20.94 16.14 2.91
N GLU A 254 20.22 16.50 1.83
CA GLU A 254 18.76 16.70 1.84
C GLU A 254 17.98 15.50 1.26
N ARG A 255 18.69 14.50 0.71
CA ARG A 255 18.06 13.33 0.09
C ARG A 255 17.39 12.45 1.14
N GLY A 256 16.19 11.96 0.82
CA GLY A 256 15.47 10.98 1.65
C GLY A 256 14.94 11.50 3.00
N ILE A 257 15.16 12.77 3.36
CA ILE A 257 14.60 13.36 4.60
C ILE A 257 13.07 13.32 4.59
N HIS A 258 12.47 13.58 3.43
CA HIS A 258 11.03 13.61 3.25
C HIS A 258 10.63 12.69 2.10
N TYR A 259 9.53 11.97 2.30
CA TYR A 259 8.86 11.23 1.24
C TYR A 259 7.62 11.99 0.80
N TYR A 260 7.59 12.41 -0.45
CA TYR A 260 6.51 13.20 -1.01
C TYR A 260 5.44 12.30 -1.62
N ARG A 261 4.18 12.60 -1.34
CA ARG A 261 3.02 12.01 -2.00
C ARG A 261 2.31 13.05 -2.85
N TYR A 262 1.84 12.62 -4.02
CA TYR A 262 1.00 13.43 -4.89
C TYR A 262 -0.43 12.88 -4.94
N ASP A 263 -1.39 13.80 -4.83
CA ASP A 263 -2.81 13.53 -5.02
C ASP A 263 -3.25 14.16 -6.35
N PRO A 264 -3.61 13.36 -7.37
CA PRO A 264 -3.95 13.87 -8.70
C PRO A 264 -5.33 14.54 -8.73
N TYR A 265 -6.21 14.24 -7.77
CA TYR A 265 -7.57 14.78 -7.71
C TYR A 265 -7.60 16.16 -7.06
N GLU A 266 -6.89 16.31 -5.94
CA GLU A 266 -6.72 17.61 -5.27
C GLU A 266 -5.55 18.43 -5.82
N LYS A 267 -4.72 17.83 -6.68
CA LYS A 267 -3.49 18.42 -7.26
C LYS A 267 -2.54 18.95 -6.19
N ARG A 268 -2.44 18.25 -5.07
CA ARG A 268 -1.61 18.65 -3.93
C ARG A 268 -0.43 17.70 -3.73
N VAL A 269 0.66 18.27 -3.22
CA VAL A 269 1.83 17.53 -2.74
C VAL A 269 1.88 17.67 -1.23
N PHE A 270 2.03 16.54 -0.55
CA PHE A 270 2.21 16.45 0.89
C PHE A 270 3.29 15.43 1.22
N THR A 271 3.64 15.31 2.50
CA THR A 271 4.66 14.37 2.97
C THR A 271 4.00 13.27 3.80
N ILE A 272 4.54 12.07 3.74
CA ILE A 272 4.09 10.93 4.54
C ILE A 272 5.30 10.19 5.14
N GLU A 273 5.09 9.51 6.26
CA GLU A 273 6.13 8.73 6.95
C GLU A 273 6.01 7.24 6.65
N THR A 274 4.79 6.74 6.52
CA THR A 274 4.43 5.32 6.30
C THR A 274 3.63 5.16 5.01
N ASP A 275 3.10 3.96 4.75
CA ASP A 275 2.14 3.71 3.66
C ASP A 275 2.73 3.96 2.26
N ARG A 276 3.80 3.23 1.93
CA ARG A 276 4.53 3.31 0.65
C ARG A 276 5.16 1.96 0.34
N PHE A 277 5.76 1.82 -0.85
CA PHE A 277 6.58 0.65 -1.15
C PHE A 277 7.72 0.46 -0.16
N THR A 278 8.02 -0.81 0.10
CA THR A 278 9.25 -1.27 0.75
C THR A 278 10.22 -1.75 -0.33
N GLU A 279 11.46 -1.27 -0.30
CA GLU A 279 12.53 -1.79 -1.15
C GLU A 279 13.07 -3.10 -0.55
N LEU A 280 13.24 -4.13 -1.38
CA LEU A 280 13.82 -5.43 -1.00
C LEU A 280 15.29 -5.56 -1.42
#